data_AF-A0A4Z0LRN5-F1
#
_entry.id   AF-A0A4Z0LRN5-F1
#
_cell.length_a   1.000
_cell.length_b   1.000
_cell.length_c   1.000
_cell.angle_alpha   90.00
_cell.angle_beta   90.00
_cell.angle_gamma   90.00
#
_symmetry.space_group_name_H-M   'P 1'
#
loop_
_entity.id
_entity.type
_entity.pdbx_description
1 polymer ?
#
loop_
_entity_poly.entity_id
_entity_poly.type
_entity_poly.pdbx_seq_one_letter_code
_entity_poly.pdbx_strand_id
1 'polypeptide(L)' 'MKLYIYDHCPFCVKARMIFGLKNIPVELNVLQNDDEATPTRMIGQKMVPSHQKDERRNQPQSKDLV' A
#
# COMPACT_ATOMS: atom_id res chain seq x y z
N MET A 1 -6.18 -6.40 6.39
CA MET A 1 -5.82 -5.35 5.41
C MET A 1 -4.37 -5.53 5.03
N LYS A 2 -4.06 -5.57 3.74
CA LYS A 2 -2.69 -5.66 3.24
C LYS A 2 -2.26 -4.30 2.70
N LEU A 3 -1.05 -3.87 3.02
CA LEU A 3 -0.47 -2.62 2.55
C LEU A 3 0.79 -2.94 1.75
N TYR A 4 0.77 -2.61 0.47
CA TYR A 4 1.91 -2.79 -0.42
C TYR A 4 2.74 -1.50 -0.44
N ILE A 5 4.02 -1.65 -0.11
CA ILE A 5 4.93 -0.51 0.08
C ILE A 5 6.26 -0.73 -0.63
N TYR A 6 6.93 0.38 -0.97
CA TYR A 6 8.37 0.37 -1.23
C TYR A 6 9.09 0.94 -0.02
N ASP A 7 10.21 0.32 0.37
CA ASP A 7 10.93 0.67 1.59
C ASP A 7 11.53 2.08 1.53
N HIS A 8 11.95 2.52 0.34
CA HIS A 8 12.50 3.85 0.11
C HIS A 8 11.43 4.94 -0.13
N CYS A 9 10.14 4.58 -0.22
CA CYS A 9 9.10 5.52 -0.64
C CYS A 9 8.58 6.35 0.55
N PRO A 10 8.75 7.68 0.57
CA PRO A 10 8.32 8.52 1.68
C PRO A 10 6.79 8.56 1.85
N PHE A 11 6.02 8.33 0.78
CA PHE A 11 4.55 8.23 0.85
C PHE A 11 4.10 6.95 1.55
N CYS A 12 4.81 5.85 1.36
CA CYS A 12 4.52 4.58 2.01
C CYS A 12 4.75 4.66 3.53
N VAL A 13 5.77 5.41 3.96
CA VAL A 13 6.03 5.66 5.39
C VAL A 13 4.85 6.40 6.04
N LYS A 14 4.29 7.42 5.38
CA LYS A 14 3.12 8.15 5.89
C LYS A 14 1.90 7.24 6.06
N ALA A 15 1.63 6.37 5.08
CA ALA A 15 0.53 5.39 5.19
C ALA A 15 0.75 4.45 6.39
N ARG A 16 1.97 3.95 6.59
CA ARG A 16 2.36 3.10 7.73
C ARG A 16 2.14 3.79 9.08
N MET A 17 2.47 5.08 9.17
CA MET A 17 2.32 5.85 10.41
C MET A 17 0.86 5.92 10.88
N ILE A 18 -0.11 6.11 9.97
CA ILE A 18 -1.53 6.18 10.35
C ILE A 18 -2.02 4.87 10.95
N PHE A 19 -1.62 3.73 10.39
CA PHE A 19 -1.98 2.41 10.95
C PHE A 19 -1.39 2.21 12.35
N GLY A 20 -0.13 2.61 12.55
CA GLY A 20 0.52 2.56 13.87
C GLY A 20 -0.16 3.49 14.89
N LEU A 21 -0.49 4.72 14.50
CA LEU A 21 -1.17 5.69 15.38
C LEU A 21 -2.59 5.26 15.75
N LYS A 22 -3.32 4.63 14.81
CA LYS A 22 -4.68 4.14 15.05
C LYS A 22 -4.72 2.73 15.67
N ASN A 23 -3.57 2.11 15.97
CA ASN A 23 -3.47 0.71 16.42
C ASN A 23 -4.26 -0.28 15.54
N ILE A 24 -4.27 -0.05 14.23
CA ILE A 24 -4.98 -0.92 13.29
C ILE A 24 -3.98 -1.96 12.75
N PRO A 25 -4.25 -3.27 12.93
CA PRO A 25 -3.38 -4.31 12.39
C PRO A 25 -3.40 -4.29 10.87
N VAL A 26 -2.22 -4.14 10.26
CA VAL A 26 -2.01 -4.13 8.81
C VAL A 26 -0.84 -5.03 8.45
N GLU A 27 -1.01 -5.82 7.39
CA GLU A 27 0.02 -6.70 6.86
C GLU A 27 0.86 -5.92 5.85
N LEU A 28 2.14 -5.70 6.16
CA LEU A 28 3.07 -4.96 5.31
C LEU A 28 3.71 -5.90 4.29
N ASN A 29 3.48 -5.62 3.01
CA ASN A 29 4.10 -6.33 1.90
C ASN A 29 5.08 -5.38 1.20
N VAL A 30 6.38 -5.59 1.40
CA VAL A 30 7.41 -4.79 0.75
C VAL A 30 7.62 -5.34 -0.65
N LEU A 31 7.25 -4.55 -1.66
CA LEU A 31 7.46 -4.89 -3.06
C LEU A 31 8.87 -4.49 -3.49
N GLN A 32 9.45 -5.24 -4.42
CA GLN A 32 10.66 -4.82 -5.10
C GLN A 32 10.34 -3.68 -6.08
N ASN A 33 11.25 -2.72 -6.23
CA ASN A 33 11.05 -1.58 -7.13
C ASN A 33 10.85 -1.99 -8.60
N ASP A 34 11.46 -3.10 -8.99
CA ASP A 34 11.39 -3.68 -10.33
C ASP A 34 10.12 -4.51 -10.53
N ASP A 35 9.36 -4.79 -9.46
CA ASP A 35 8.08 -5.47 -9.53
C ASP A 35 6.96 -4.49 -9.89
N GLU A 36 6.88 -4.16 -11.18
CA GLU A 36 5.79 -3.38 -11.77
C GLU A 36 4.53 -4.24 -11.98
N ALA A 37 4.69 -5.56 -12.05
CA ALA A 37 3.64 -6.50 -12.41
C ALA A 37 2.61 -6.66 -11.28
N THR A 38 3.07 -6.77 -10.04
CA THR A 38 2.20 -6.91 -8.86
C THR A 38 1.24 -5.74 -8.66
N PRO A 39 1.70 -4.46 -8.62
CA PRO A 39 0.79 -3.33 -8.47
C PRO A 39 -0.09 -3.14 -9.71
N THR A 40 0.43 -3.36 -10.92
CA THR A 40 -0.37 -3.27 -12.16
C THR A 40 -1.50 -4.30 -12.19
N ARG A 41 -1.26 -5.53 -11.69
CA ARG A 41 -2.28 -6.57 -11.61
C ARG A 41 -3.34 -6.29 -10.54
N MET A 42 -2.99 -5.55 -9.49
CA MET A 42 -3.88 -5.25 -8.37
C MET A 42 -4.74 -4.01 -8.59
N ILE A 43 -4.16 -2.91 -9.07
CA ILE A 43 -4.83 -1.61 -9.21
C ILE A 43 -4.83 -1.08 -10.66
N GLY A 44 -4.33 -1.86 -11.62
CA GLY A 44 -4.24 -1.47 -13.03
C GLY A 44 -3.10 -0.50 -13.35
N GLN A 45 -2.32 -0.09 -12.34
CA GLN A 45 -1.24 0.90 -12.48
C GLN A 45 -0.08 0.59 -11.53
N LYS A 46 1.16 0.89 -11.92
CA LYS A 46 2.32 0.85 -11.01
C LYS A 46 2.28 2.02 -10.04
N MET A 47 1.49 1.91 -8.98
CA MET A 47 1.34 2.96 -7.97
C MET A 47 1.36 2.39 -6.55
N VAL A 48 2.16 3.02 -5.69
CA VAL A 48 2.21 2.78 -4.23
C VAL A 48 2.12 4.13 -3.49
N PRO A 49 1.68 4.15 -2.22
CA PRO A 49 1.15 3.03 -1.46
C PRO A 49 -0.24 2.59 -1.97
N SER A 50 -0.46 1.29 -2.02
CA SER A 50 -1.75 0.68 -2.34
C SER A 50 -2.17 -0.24 -1.20
N HIS A 51 -3.47 -0.23 -0.87
CA HIS A 51 -4.00 -1.05 0.19
C HIS A 51 -5.14 -1.93 -0.31
N GLN A 52 -5.17 -3.15 0.20
CA GLN A 52 -6.22 -4.14 -0.05
C GLN A 52 -7.07 -4.25 1.21
N LYS A 53 -8.31 -3.75 1.13
CA LYS A 53 -9.26 -3.74 2.24
C LYS A 53 -9.96 -5.09 2.39
N ASP A 54 -10.34 -5.68 1.24
CA ASP A 54 -10.96 -6.99 1.07
C ASP A 54 -10.40 -7.64 -0.22
N GLU A 55 -10.45 -8.97 -0.35
CA GLU A 55 -9.86 -9.72 -1.48
C GLU A 55 -10.24 -9.18 -2.88
N ARG A 56 -11.35 -8.45 -2.99
CA ARG A 56 -11.87 -7.87 -4.24
C ARG A 56 -11.68 -6.36 -4.40
N ARG A 57 -11.22 -5.64 -3.37
CA ARG A 57 -11.14 -4.16 -3.41
C ARG A 57 -9.74 -3.66 -3.08
N ASN A 58 -9.00 -3.38 -4.15
CA ASN A 58 -7.72 -2.68 -4.12
C ASN A 58 -7.98 -1.20 -4.36
N GLN A 59 -7.45 -0.35 -3.49
CA GLN A 59 -7.55 1.10 -3.63
C GLN A 59 -6.15 1.68 -3.85
N PRO A 60 -5.92 2.37 -4.98
CA PRO A 60 -4.72 3.17 -5.14
C PRO A 60 -4.83 4.43 -4.26
N GLN A 61 -3.69 4.86 -3.70
CA GLN A 61 -3.38 6.21 -3.24
C GLN A 61 -3.32 6.47 -1.71
N SER A 62 -2.25 7.16 -1.31
CA SER A 62 -1.94 7.61 0.06
C SER A 62 -2.87 8.70 0.61
N LYS A 63 -3.62 9.41 -0.24
CA LYS A 63 -4.35 10.62 0.15
C LYS A 63 -5.74 10.34 0.75
N ASP A 64 -6.38 9.24 0.36
CA ASP A 64 -7.66 8.81 0.96
C ASP A 64 -7.49 8.13 2.34
N LEU A 65 -6.25 7.91 2.78
CA LEU A 65 -5.96 7.24 4.06
C LEU A 65 -5.72 8.23 5.22
N VAL A 66 -5.58 9.54 4.94
CA VAL A 66 -5.35 10.60 5.95
C VAL A 66 -6.67 11.20 6.39
#